data_AF-A0AB37QY84-F1
#
_entry.id   AF-A0AB37QY84-F1
#
_cell.length_a   1.000
_cell.length_b   1.000
_cell.length_c   1.000
_cell.angle_alpha   90.00
_cell.angle_beta   90.00
_cell.angle_gamma   90.00
#
_symmetry.space_group_name_H-M   'P 1'
#
loop_
_entity.id
_entity.type
_entity.pdbx_description
1 polymer ?
#
loop_
_entity_poly.entity_id
_entity_poly.type
_entity_poly.pdbx_seq_one_letter_code
_entity_poly.pdbx_strand_id
1 'polypeptide(L)'
;MNTRRLTPSMSLLLAFEAAARHGSFTKAADELALTQSAVSRQVQALEAQLEVELFKRDGRRIELTTAGALYQHELPPAQVAQHSLLSVVSRPNAWSDWFDSNRLDHHIMRPGPSFELTSHLIQAVAAGIGIALVPRILVQDEINSGELVTLFEPLDSGRNYYLAYATRFQNLPSLCVFRDWLLSTPFPDPL
;
A
#
# COMPACT_ATOMS: atom_id res chain seq x y z
N MET A 1 -2.96 28.23 5.26
CA MET A 1 -1.82 27.36 5.59
C MET A 1 -1.20 26.88 4.29
N ASN A 2 0.11 26.98 4.14
CA ASN A 2 0.79 26.76 2.86
C ASN A 2 1.16 25.28 2.69
N THR A 3 0.33 24.52 1.98
CA THR A 3 0.42 23.06 1.78
C THR A 3 1.75 22.57 1.20
N ARG A 4 2.52 23.44 0.52
CA ARG A 4 3.86 23.14 -0.01
C ARG A 4 4.94 22.90 1.06
N ARG A 5 4.75 23.35 2.30
CA ARG A 5 5.71 23.11 3.40
C ARG A 5 5.53 21.74 4.07
N LEU A 6 4.42 21.05 3.81
CA LEU A 6 4.08 19.79 4.46
C LEU A 6 4.46 18.55 3.62
N THR A 7 4.99 18.75 2.41
CA THR A 7 5.44 17.67 1.53
C THR A 7 6.95 17.60 1.51
N PRO A 8 7.59 16.63 2.19
CA PRO A 8 9.03 16.42 2.12
C PRO A 8 9.45 16.09 0.69
N SER A 9 10.69 16.43 0.31
CA SER A 9 11.20 16.00 -0.98
C SER A 9 11.47 14.49 -1.00
N MET A 10 11.46 13.88 -2.20
CA MET A 10 11.75 12.46 -2.38
C MET A 10 13.08 12.02 -1.74
N SER A 11 14.10 12.88 -1.78
CA SER A 11 15.38 12.60 -1.14
C SER A 11 15.28 12.43 0.38
N LEU A 12 14.38 13.16 1.05
CA LEU A 12 14.16 13.04 2.50
C LEU A 12 13.44 11.74 2.84
N LEU A 13 12.42 11.40 2.06
CA LEU A 13 11.62 10.19 2.24
C LEU A 13 12.45 8.91 2.00
N LEU A 14 13.25 8.89 0.92
CA LEU A 14 14.13 7.75 0.63
C LEU A 14 15.21 7.55 1.69
N ALA A 15 15.80 8.64 2.19
CA ALA A 15 16.80 8.56 3.26
C ALA A 15 16.20 7.99 4.55
N PHE A 16 14.99 8.43 4.91
CA PHE A 16 14.26 7.91 6.06
C PHE A 16 13.87 6.43 5.88
N GLU A 17 13.22 6.06 4.77
CA GLU A 17 12.80 4.67 4.51
C GLU A 17 13.99 3.72 4.54
N ALA A 18 15.07 4.04 3.83
CA ALA A 18 16.25 3.17 3.78
C ALA A 18 16.92 3.05 5.15
N ALA A 19 17.01 4.15 5.90
CA ALA A 19 17.55 4.13 7.26
C ALA A 19 16.66 3.31 8.23
N ALA A 20 15.34 3.41 8.09
CA ALA A 20 14.35 2.69 8.86
C ALA A 20 14.40 1.18 8.58
N ARG A 21 14.47 0.79 7.31
CA ARG A 21 14.57 -0.61 6.88
C ARG A 21 15.89 -1.27 7.31
N HIS A 22 17.01 -0.56 7.25
CA HIS A 22 18.32 -1.12 7.61
C HIS A 22 18.71 -1.00 9.08
N GLY A 23 18.05 -0.12 9.85
CA GLY A 23 18.49 0.26 11.19
C GLY A 23 19.90 0.85 11.21
N SER A 24 20.38 1.42 10.08
CA SER A 24 21.74 1.94 9.93
C SER A 24 21.84 2.99 8.81
N PHE A 25 22.32 4.19 9.16
CA PHE A 25 22.62 5.23 8.17
C PHE A 25 23.76 4.85 7.22
N THR A 26 24.70 4.00 7.64
CA THR A 26 25.80 3.57 6.77
C THR A 26 25.28 2.66 5.66
N LYS A 27 24.49 1.63 6.01
CA LYS A 27 23.91 0.72 5.02
C LYS A 27 22.92 1.42 4.09
N ALA A 28 22.13 2.35 4.62
CA ALA A 28 21.23 3.17 3.81
C ALA A 28 22.00 4.05 2.81
N ALA A 29 23.16 4.58 3.20
CA ALA A 29 24.01 5.37 2.31
C ALA A 29 24.62 4.52 1.18
N ASP A 30 25.07 3.31 1.49
CA ASP A 30 25.58 2.37 0.49
C ASP A 30 24.50 2.04 -0.56
N GLU A 31 23.26 1.79 -0.13
CA GLU A 31 22.15 1.51 -1.04
C GLU A 31 21.78 2.70 -1.93
N LEU A 32 21.71 3.90 -1.35
CA LEU A 32 21.30 5.11 -2.06
C LEU A 32 22.44 5.73 -2.90
N ALA A 33 23.63 5.11 -2.91
CA ALA A 33 24.84 5.66 -3.50
C ALA A 33 25.18 7.09 -3.00
N LEU A 34 25.03 7.30 -1.69
CA LEU A 34 25.29 8.55 -0.98
C LEU A 34 26.35 8.37 0.09
N THR A 35 26.82 9.47 0.69
CA THR A 35 27.62 9.39 1.91
C THR A 35 26.71 9.23 3.13
N GLN A 36 27.21 8.57 4.18
CA GLN A 36 26.50 8.46 5.47
C GLN A 36 26.10 9.84 6.02
N SER A 37 26.94 10.86 5.84
CA SER A 37 26.65 12.23 6.25
C SER A 37 25.53 12.89 5.43
N ALA A 38 25.38 12.54 4.14
CA ALA A 38 24.28 13.01 3.30
C ALA A 38 22.94 12.40 3.75
N VAL A 39 22.88 11.08 3.96
CA VAL A 39 21.69 10.40 4.49
C VAL A 39 21.32 10.96 5.86
N SER A 40 22.29 11.11 6.77
CA SER A 40 22.05 11.68 8.11
C SER A 40 21.49 13.11 8.03
N ARG A 41 21.99 13.96 7.12
CA ARG A 41 21.47 15.32 6.94
C ARG A 41 20.06 15.33 6.35
N GLN A 42 19.76 14.43 5.43
CA GLN A 42 18.42 14.30 4.85
C GLN A 42 17.41 13.86 5.91
N VAL A 43 17.75 12.89 6.76
CA VAL A 43 16.89 12.50 7.88
C VAL A 43 16.70 13.64 8.88
N GLN A 44 17.77 14.35 9.26
CA GLN A 44 17.65 15.51 10.16
C GLN A 44 16.80 16.64 9.56
N ALA A 45 16.89 16.88 8.26
CA ALA A 45 16.07 17.87 7.58
C ALA A 45 14.58 17.45 7.56
N LEU A 46 14.30 16.15 7.44
CA LEU A 46 12.94 15.61 7.56
C LEU A 46 12.40 15.80 8.99
N GLU A 47 13.18 15.39 10.00
CA GLU A 47 12.81 15.55 11.42
C GLU A 47 12.58 17.03 11.78
N ALA A 48 13.40 17.95 11.25
CA ALA A 48 13.22 19.38 11.43
C ALA A 48 11.98 19.93 10.71
N GLN A 49 11.62 19.39 9.54
CA GLN A 49 10.41 19.77 8.82
C GLN A 49 9.14 19.26 9.53
N LEU A 50 9.21 18.09 10.16
CA LEU A 50 8.11 17.48 10.90
C LEU A 50 8.03 17.96 12.35
N GLU A 51 9.07 18.62 12.86
CA GLU A 51 9.25 19.01 14.27
C GLU A 51 9.18 17.82 15.24
N VAL A 52 9.60 16.63 14.77
CA VAL A 52 9.55 15.36 15.52
C VAL A 52 10.79 14.51 15.23
N GLU A 53 11.36 13.91 16.26
CA GLU A 53 12.42 12.90 16.10
C GLU A 53 11.82 11.57 15.62
N LEU A 54 12.30 11.08 14.47
CA LEU A 54 11.88 9.83 13.86
C LEU A 54 12.82 8.67 14.26
N PHE A 55 14.07 8.97 14.57
CA PHE A 55 15.04 7.98 15.06
C PHE A 55 15.57 8.31 16.45
N LYS A 56 15.79 7.26 17.25
CA LYS A 56 16.58 7.30 18.48
C LYS A 56 17.87 6.51 18.29
N ARG A 57 18.93 6.89 19.00
CA ARG A 57 20.21 6.16 18.99
C ARG A 57 20.19 5.08 20.06
N ASP A 58 20.47 3.84 19.65
CA ASP A 58 20.79 2.74 20.55
C ASP A 58 22.22 2.25 20.29
N GLY A 59 23.17 2.85 21.01
CA GLY A 59 24.60 2.58 20.85
C GLY A 59 25.10 2.83 19.43
N ARG A 60 25.39 1.75 18.70
CA ARG A 60 25.88 1.77 17.30
C ARG A 60 24.79 1.65 16.24
N ARG A 61 23.54 1.46 16.64
CA ARG A 61 22.39 1.28 15.75
C ARG A 61 21.41 2.45 15.92
N ILE A 62 20.53 2.61 14.93
CA ILE A 62 19.39 3.52 15.02
C ILE A 62 18.13 2.68 15.09
N GLU A 63 17.18 3.13 15.90
CA GLU A 63 15.85 2.55 16.01
C GLU A 63 14.82 3.63 15.75
N LEU A 64 13.65 3.25 15.24
CA LEU A 64 12.55 4.19 15.10
C LEU A 64 12.01 4.59 16.47
N THR A 65 11.64 5.87 16.59
CA THR A 65 10.76 6.33 17.67
C THR A 65 9.33 5.84 17.40
N THR A 66 8.41 6.02 18.35
CA THR A 66 6.99 5.77 18.09
C THR A 66 6.48 6.60 16.91
N ALA A 67 6.89 7.86 16.80
CA ALA A 67 6.56 8.71 15.66
C ALA A 67 7.23 8.24 14.37
N GLY A 68 8.48 7.79 14.43
CA GLY A 68 9.17 7.18 13.29
C GLY A 68 8.48 5.92 12.77
N ALA A 69 8.00 5.06 13.67
CA ALA A 69 7.25 3.87 13.30
C ALA A 69 5.91 4.24 12.63
N LEU A 70 5.18 5.22 13.19
CA LEU A 70 3.96 5.73 12.57
C LEU A 70 4.25 6.34 11.20
N TYR A 71 5.31 7.14 11.07
CA TYR A 71 5.71 7.77 9.82
C TYR A 71 6.23 6.77 8.76
N GLN A 72 6.83 5.66 9.19
CA GLN A 72 7.20 4.55 8.31
C GLN A 72 5.96 3.86 7.72
N HIS A 73 4.87 3.81 8.48
CA HIS A 73 3.64 3.16 8.09
C HIS A 73 2.62 4.11 7.44
N GLU A 74 2.75 5.42 7.63
CA GLU A 74 1.85 6.42 7.06
C GLU A 74 2.46 7.07 5.82
N LEU A 75 2.35 6.41 4.67
CA LEU A 75 2.24 7.15 3.42
C LEU A 75 0.93 7.96 3.56
N PRO A 76 0.92 9.30 3.63
CA PRO A 76 -0.34 10.00 3.79
C PRO A 76 -1.19 9.75 2.53
N PRO A 77 -2.50 9.49 2.64
CA PRO A 77 -3.34 9.16 1.48
C PRO A 77 -3.20 10.15 0.31
N ALA A 78 -2.99 11.44 0.59
CA ALA A 78 -2.76 12.48 -0.41
C ALA A 78 -1.54 12.23 -1.30
N GLN A 79 -0.55 11.48 -0.84
CA GLN A 79 0.69 11.21 -1.56
C GLN A 79 0.49 10.21 -2.71
N VAL A 80 -0.55 9.35 -2.63
CA VAL A 80 -0.93 8.42 -3.71
C VAL A 80 -1.17 9.14 -5.03
N ALA A 81 -1.70 10.36 -4.97
CA ALA A 81 -1.93 11.21 -6.14
C ALA A 81 -0.67 11.53 -6.97
N GLN A 82 0.53 11.35 -6.40
CA GLN A 82 1.79 11.62 -7.08
C GLN A 82 2.28 10.44 -7.92
N HIS A 83 1.67 9.26 -7.79
CA HIS A 83 2.05 8.02 -8.45
C HIS A 83 1.12 7.66 -9.61
N SER A 84 1.56 6.75 -10.49
CA SER A 84 0.72 6.18 -11.53
C SER A 84 -0.32 5.24 -10.90
N LEU A 85 -1.60 5.56 -11.07
CA LEU A 85 -2.71 4.81 -10.48
C LEU A 85 -3.35 3.90 -11.50
N LEU A 86 -3.01 2.62 -11.43
CA LEU A 86 -3.48 1.60 -12.36
C LEU A 86 -4.91 1.19 -11.98
N SER A 87 -5.71 0.87 -12.99
CA SER A 87 -7.12 0.55 -12.81
C SER A 87 -7.51 -0.73 -13.56
N VAL A 88 -8.69 -1.26 -13.22
CA VAL A 88 -9.32 -2.36 -13.94
C VAL A 88 -10.65 -1.88 -14.52
N VAL A 89 -10.94 -2.25 -15.76
CA VAL A 89 -12.15 -1.83 -16.49
C VAL A 89 -13.44 -2.26 -15.76
N SER A 90 -13.40 -3.37 -15.03
CA SER A 90 -14.54 -3.86 -14.22
C SER A 90 -14.82 -3.05 -12.95
N ARG A 91 -13.95 -2.10 -12.59
CA ARG A 91 -14.09 -1.21 -11.43
C ARG A 91 -13.47 0.18 -11.71
N PRO A 92 -14.03 0.95 -12.65
CA PRO A 92 -13.45 2.23 -13.09
C PRO A 92 -13.43 3.29 -11.99
N ASN A 93 -14.35 3.22 -11.04
CA ASN A 93 -14.49 4.19 -9.95
C ASN A 93 -13.69 3.81 -8.69
N ALA A 94 -12.88 2.74 -8.71
CA ALA A 94 -12.18 2.27 -7.51
C ALA A 94 -11.34 3.38 -6.86
N TRP A 95 -10.62 4.15 -7.68
CA TRP A 95 -9.79 5.24 -7.19
C TRP A 95 -10.62 6.45 -6.73
N SER A 96 -11.67 6.84 -7.46
CA SER A 96 -12.53 7.94 -6.99
C SER A 96 -13.16 7.60 -5.63
N ASP A 97 -13.67 6.37 -5.47
CA ASP A 97 -14.25 5.89 -4.20
C ASP A 97 -13.22 5.95 -3.06
N TRP A 98 -11.97 5.56 -3.35
CA TRP A 98 -10.86 5.59 -2.39
C TRP A 98 -10.44 7.01 -2.00
N PHE A 99 -10.38 7.93 -2.98
CA PHE A 99 -10.04 9.34 -2.70
C PHE A 99 -11.14 9.99 -1.86
N ASP A 100 -12.41 9.76 -2.23
CA ASP A 100 -13.56 10.28 -1.51
C ASP A 100 -13.63 9.73 -0.08
N SER A 101 -13.35 8.43 0.13
CA SER A 101 -13.30 7.84 1.49
C SER A 101 -12.20 8.44 2.36
N ASN A 102 -11.12 8.92 1.74
CA ASN A 102 -10.02 9.61 2.41
C ASN A 102 -10.23 11.14 2.48
N ARG A 103 -11.40 11.65 2.07
CA ARG A 103 -11.74 13.08 2.00
C ARG A 103 -10.77 13.89 1.14
N LEU A 104 -10.27 13.28 0.07
CA LEU A 104 -9.39 13.89 -0.91
C LEU A 104 -10.16 14.22 -2.18
N ASP A 105 -9.75 15.30 -2.84
CA ASP A 105 -10.29 15.62 -4.15
C ASP A 105 -9.71 14.65 -5.20
N HIS A 106 -10.53 13.74 -5.74
CA HIS A 106 -10.08 12.77 -6.74
C HIS A 106 -9.60 13.40 -8.05
N HIS A 107 -9.85 14.70 -8.31
CA HIS A 107 -9.34 15.39 -9.50
C HIS A 107 -7.81 15.57 -9.48
N ILE A 108 -7.17 15.43 -8.31
CA ILE A 108 -5.71 15.51 -8.18
C ILE A 108 -4.99 14.22 -8.58
N MET A 109 -5.75 13.14 -8.84
CA MET A 109 -5.21 11.83 -9.15
C MET A 109 -4.42 11.82 -10.46
N ARG A 110 -3.41 10.95 -10.56
CA ARG A 110 -2.67 10.68 -11.80
C ARG A 110 -3.13 9.34 -12.38
N PRO A 111 -4.09 9.33 -13.33
CA PRO A 111 -4.57 8.09 -13.91
C PRO A 111 -3.45 7.39 -14.68
N GLY A 112 -3.24 6.12 -14.35
CA GLY A 112 -2.34 5.22 -15.06
C GLY A 112 -3.08 4.34 -16.07
N PRO A 113 -2.39 3.32 -16.62
CA PRO A 113 -3.00 2.35 -17.53
C PRO A 113 -4.20 1.62 -16.90
N SER A 114 -5.19 1.31 -17.73
CA SER A 114 -6.34 0.47 -17.36
C SER A 114 -6.18 -0.92 -17.99
N PHE A 115 -6.54 -1.95 -17.23
CA PHE A 115 -6.43 -3.35 -17.62
C PHE A 115 -7.80 -4.02 -17.67
N GLU A 116 -7.99 -4.94 -18.61
CA GLU A 116 -9.24 -5.73 -18.72
C GLU A 116 -9.41 -6.72 -17.56
N LEU A 117 -8.30 -7.33 -17.12
CA LEU A 117 -8.30 -8.37 -16.10
C LEU A 117 -7.51 -7.93 -14.86
N THR A 118 -8.04 -8.24 -13.67
CA THR A 118 -7.38 -7.95 -12.39
C THR A 118 -6.04 -8.69 -12.26
N SER A 119 -5.89 -9.87 -12.86
CA SER A 119 -4.60 -10.58 -12.88
C SER A 119 -3.51 -9.78 -13.59
N HIS A 120 -3.79 -9.20 -14.77
CA HIS A 120 -2.83 -8.36 -15.49
C HIS A 120 -2.51 -7.07 -14.73
N LEU A 121 -3.49 -6.50 -14.04
CA LEU A 121 -3.28 -5.37 -13.13
C LEU A 121 -2.29 -5.74 -12.02
N ILE A 122 -2.48 -6.88 -11.35
CA ILE A 122 -1.59 -7.36 -10.29
C ILE A 122 -0.16 -7.55 -10.83
N GLN A 123 -0.01 -8.22 -11.98
CA GLN A 123 1.29 -8.41 -12.61
C GLN A 123 1.97 -7.09 -12.98
N ALA A 124 1.22 -6.09 -13.43
CA ALA A 124 1.74 -4.75 -13.72
C ALA A 124 2.24 -4.04 -12.45
N VAL A 125 1.53 -4.17 -11.33
CA VAL A 125 1.96 -3.63 -10.03
C VAL A 125 3.21 -4.34 -9.54
N ALA A 126 3.24 -5.67 -9.61
CA ALA A 126 4.41 -6.47 -9.23
C ALA A 126 5.66 -6.11 -10.07
N ALA A 127 5.46 -5.76 -11.35
CA ALA A 127 6.52 -5.24 -12.22
C ALA A 127 6.93 -3.78 -11.94
N GLY A 128 6.34 -3.12 -10.93
CA GLY A 128 6.67 -1.76 -10.51
C GLY A 128 6.09 -0.64 -11.39
N ILE A 129 5.06 -0.93 -12.20
CA ILE A 129 4.46 0.05 -13.12
C ILE A 129 3.68 1.16 -12.36
N GLY A 130 3.19 0.86 -11.16
CA GLY A 130 2.55 1.84 -10.28
C GLY A 130 1.73 1.17 -9.17
N ILE A 131 0.71 1.87 -8.68
CA ILE A 131 -0.11 1.46 -7.53
C ILE A 131 -1.50 1.05 -8.03
N ALA A 132 -2.10 0.02 -7.42
CA ALA A 132 -3.47 -0.39 -7.72
C ALA A 132 -4.29 -0.72 -6.47
N LEU A 133 -5.61 -0.61 -6.61
CA LEU A 133 -6.59 -1.17 -5.66
C LEU A 133 -7.04 -2.53 -6.16
N VAL A 134 -6.75 -3.58 -5.39
CA VAL A 134 -7.06 -4.97 -5.75
C VAL A 134 -7.66 -5.72 -4.57
N PRO A 135 -8.52 -6.73 -4.80
CA PRO A 135 -8.98 -7.60 -3.73
C PRO A 135 -7.78 -8.30 -3.06
N ARG A 136 -7.65 -8.15 -1.73
CA ARG A 136 -6.57 -8.76 -0.93
C ARG A 136 -6.42 -10.26 -1.20
N ILE A 137 -7.55 -10.95 -1.35
CA ILE A 137 -7.62 -12.39 -1.64
C ILE A 137 -6.82 -12.82 -2.88
N LEU A 138 -6.61 -11.91 -3.85
CA LEU A 138 -5.91 -12.22 -5.09
C LEU A 138 -4.40 -11.93 -5.04
N VAL A 139 -3.90 -11.32 -3.96
CA VAL A 139 -2.50 -10.89 -3.84
C VAL A 139 -1.81 -11.41 -2.58
N GLN A 140 -2.41 -12.40 -1.93
CA GLN A 140 -1.91 -12.89 -0.64
C GLN A 140 -0.53 -13.53 -0.78
N ASP A 141 -0.27 -14.23 -1.89
CA ASP A 141 1.02 -14.87 -2.15
C ASP A 141 2.12 -13.84 -2.39
N GLU A 142 1.85 -12.80 -3.18
CA GLU A 142 2.79 -11.71 -3.45
C GLU A 142 3.06 -10.85 -2.20
N ILE A 143 2.06 -10.69 -1.32
CA ILE A 143 2.26 -10.04 -0.01
C ILE A 143 3.12 -10.93 0.90
N ASN A 144 2.85 -12.23 0.96
CA ASN A 144 3.60 -13.17 1.78
C ASN A 144 5.05 -13.31 1.32
N SER A 145 5.30 -13.21 0.01
CA SER A 145 6.65 -13.25 -0.59
C SER A 145 7.40 -11.91 -0.45
N GLY A 146 6.70 -10.82 -0.15
CA GLY A 146 7.25 -9.46 -0.09
C GLY A 146 7.41 -8.80 -1.47
N GLU A 147 6.90 -9.41 -2.54
CA GLU A 147 6.84 -8.81 -3.88
C GLU A 147 5.87 -7.63 -3.93
N LEU A 148 4.77 -7.72 -3.17
CA LEU A 148 3.81 -6.63 -2.99
C LEU A 148 3.72 -6.22 -1.53
N VAL A 149 3.44 -4.93 -1.32
CA VAL A 149 3.24 -4.31 -0.01
C VAL A 149 1.90 -3.61 0.02
N THR A 150 1.17 -3.77 1.12
CA THR A 150 -0.05 -3.01 1.38
C THR A 150 0.31 -1.60 1.86
N LEU A 151 -0.20 -0.57 1.20
CA LEU A 151 0.11 0.84 1.53
C LEU A 151 -0.83 1.44 2.59
N PHE A 152 -2.07 0.96 2.67
CA PHE A 152 -3.14 1.50 3.53
C PHE A 152 -3.98 0.37 4.09
N GLU A 153 -4.72 0.66 5.16
CA GLU A 153 -5.74 -0.27 5.65
C GLU A 153 -6.69 -0.69 4.52
N PRO A 154 -7.04 -1.98 4.44
CA PRO A 154 -8.03 -2.46 3.48
C PRO A 154 -9.33 -1.67 3.62
N LEU A 155 -9.90 -1.29 2.47
CA LEU A 155 -11.21 -0.66 2.43
C LEU A 155 -12.24 -1.70 2.07
N ASP A 156 -13.39 -1.64 2.74
CA ASP A 156 -14.56 -2.41 2.32
C ASP A 156 -14.92 -2.00 0.89
N SER A 157 -14.88 -2.99 0.01
CA SER A 157 -15.21 -2.80 -1.40
C SER A 157 -16.72 -2.65 -1.64
N GLY A 158 -17.55 -2.95 -0.63
CA GLY A 158 -19.00 -3.10 -0.75
C GLY A 158 -19.42 -4.27 -1.63
N ARG A 159 -18.48 -5.13 -2.06
CA ARG A 159 -18.71 -6.27 -2.94
C ARG A 159 -18.52 -7.57 -2.17
N ASN A 160 -19.47 -8.47 -2.37
CA ASN A 160 -19.46 -9.82 -1.79
C ASN A 160 -19.47 -10.87 -2.89
N TYR A 161 -18.91 -12.04 -2.59
CA TYR A 161 -19.00 -13.22 -3.45
C TYR A 161 -20.24 -14.02 -3.08
N TYR A 162 -21.05 -14.37 -4.08
CA TYR A 162 -22.29 -15.12 -3.89
C TYR A 162 -22.27 -16.41 -4.71
N LEU A 163 -22.71 -17.51 -4.10
CA LEU A 163 -23.06 -18.73 -4.84
C LEU A 163 -24.51 -18.62 -5.31
N ALA A 164 -24.71 -18.46 -6.62
CA ALA A 164 -26.03 -18.35 -7.22
C ALA A 164 -26.44 -19.63 -7.97
N TYR A 165 -27.66 -20.11 -7.72
CA TYR A 165 -28.26 -21.26 -8.41
C TYR A 165 -29.78 -21.13 -8.46
N ALA A 166 -30.42 -21.76 -9.45
CA ALA A 166 -31.88 -21.78 -9.54
C ALA A 166 -32.50 -22.58 -8.38
N THR A 167 -33.56 -22.08 -7.78
CA THR A 167 -34.22 -22.71 -6.59
C THR A 167 -34.60 -24.17 -6.82
N ARG A 168 -34.98 -24.55 -8.05
CA ARG A 168 -35.29 -25.95 -8.40
C ARG A 168 -34.13 -26.93 -8.18
N PHE A 169 -32.90 -26.41 -8.13
CA PHE A 169 -31.68 -27.20 -7.95
C PHE A 169 -31.20 -27.25 -6.49
N GLN A 170 -31.88 -26.56 -5.56
CA GLN A 170 -31.45 -26.42 -4.17
C GLN A 170 -31.18 -27.75 -3.43
N ASN A 171 -31.85 -28.82 -3.87
CA ASN A 171 -31.76 -30.16 -3.28
C ASN A 171 -30.94 -31.14 -4.14
N LEU A 172 -30.29 -30.68 -5.22
CA LEU A 172 -29.42 -31.55 -6.02
C LEU A 172 -28.25 -32.02 -5.13
N PRO A 173 -28.02 -33.34 -4.98
CA PRO A 173 -26.98 -33.85 -4.09
C PRO A 173 -25.58 -33.28 -4.39
N SER A 174 -25.22 -33.15 -5.67
CA SER A 174 -23.94 -32.58 -6.09
C SER A 174 -23.80 -31.10 -5.73
N LEU A 175 -24.89 -30.32 -5.81
CA LEU A 175 -24.90 -28.92 -5.41
C LEU A 175 -24.78 -28.78 -3.89
N CYS A 176 -25.51 -29.58 -3.12
CA CYS A 176 -25.39 -29.57 -1.66
C CYS A 176 -23.95 -29.87 -1.23
N VAL A 177 -23.36 -30.94 -1.76
CA VAL A 177 -21.96 -31.30 -1.45
C VAL A 177 -21.00 -30.17 -1.83
N PHE A 178 -21.14 -29.59 -3.03
CA PHE A 178 -20.26 -28.49 -3.47
C PHE A 178 -20.44 -27.22 -2.63
N ARG A 179 -21.69 -26.83 -2.33
CA ARG A 179 -22.01 -25.68 -1.48
C ARG A 179 -21.43 -25.88 -0.09
N ASP A 180 -21.67 -27.04 0.52
CA ASP A 180 -21.24 -27.31 1.89
C ASP A 180 -19.71 -27.37 1.95
N TRP A 181 -19.04 -27.95 0.94
CA TRP A 181 -17.58 -27.87 0.79
C TRP A 181 -17.09 -26.42 0.66
N LEU A 182 -17.69 -25.62 -0.21
CA LEU A 182 -17.31 -24.23 -0.46
C LEU A 182 -17.46 -23.37 0.81
N LEU A 183 -18.55 -23.57 1.56
CA LEU A 183 -18.81 -22.85 2.81
C LEU A 183 -17.98 -23.38 3.99
N SER A 184 -17.50 -24.62 3.94
CA SER A 184 -16.60 -25.19 4.96
C SER A 184 -15.15 -24.73 4.82
N THR A 185 -14.80 -24.21 3.64
CA THR A 185 -13.46 -23.69 3.37
C THR A 185 -13.36 -22.31 4.03
N PRO A 186 -12.39 -22.06 4.92
CA PRO A 186 -12.17 -20.74 5.46
C PRO A 186 -11.86 -19.79 4.31
N PHE A 187 -12.73 -18.82 4.08
CA PHE A 187 -12.36 -17.65 3.31
C PHE A 187 -11.24 -16.95 4.09
N PRO A 188 -10.14 -16.54 3.45
CA PRO A 188 -9.13 -15.73 4.11
C PRO A 188 -9.81 -14.54 4.77
N ASP A 189 -9.53 -14.35 6.06
CA ASP A 189 -10.30 -13.45 6.92
C ASP A 189 -10.55 -12.09 6.22
N PRO A 190 -11.81 -11.65 6.13
CA PRO A 190 -12.11 -10.27 5.85
C PRO A 190 -11.87 -9.51 7.16
N LEU A 191 -10.62 -9.09 7.38
CA LEU A 191 -10.35 -8.01 8.35
C LEU A 191 -10.76 -6.68 7.73
#